data_AF-A0A1H5VVB0-F1
#
_entry.id   AF-A0A1H5VVB0-F1
#
_cell.length_a   1.000
_cell.length_b   1.000
_cell.length_c   1.000
_cell.angle_alpha   90.00
_cell.angle_beta   90.00
_cell.angle_gamma   90.00
#
_symmetry.space_group_name_H-M   'P 1'
#
loop_
_entity.id
_entity.type
_entity.pdbx_description
1 polymer ?
#
loop_
_entity_poly.entity_id
_entity_poly.type
_entity_poly.pdbx_seq_one_letter_code
_entity_poly.pdbx_strand_id
1 'polypeptide(L)'
;MAVLVFGVWLLLWGVVGASLVITTTTPAPTTALGLLFQSPGQFYLEGVLTLRQFALLTTIPARWTDVGYAVVATIPLMIHFSLVGLAADLTVARSSDGPGFVEMIFVVGVPLALLALFGAAALELGAQLLVVSILALGVGFLTLFLAKGLAALG
;
A
#
# COMPACT_ATOMS: atom_id res chain seq x y z
N MET A 1 12.08 18.40 4.83
CA MET A 1 12.08 17.07 5.47
C MET A 1 10.85 16.24 5.07
N ALA A 2 9.63 16.78 5.11
CA ALA A 2 8.45 16.10 4.54
C ALA A 2 8.62 15.67 3.07
N VAL A 3 9.24 16.50 2.23
CA VAL A 3 9.59 16.15 0.83
C VAL A 3 10.44 14.88 0.74
N LEU A 4 11.30 14.61 1.72
CA LEU A 4 12.12 13.41 1.77
C LEU A 4 11.29 12.19 2.19
N VAL A 5 10.34 12.34 3.13
CA VAL A 5 9.39 11.27 3.48
C VAL A 5 8.55 10.88 2.27
N PHE A 6 8.00 11.86 1.54
CA PHE A 6 7.26 11.60 0.30
C PHE A 6 8.16 11.01 -0.79
N GLY A 7 9.41 11.45 -0.91
CA GLY A 7 10.38 10.87 -1.84
C GLY A 7 10.68 9.40 -1.54
N VAL A 8 10.87 9.05 -0.26
CA VAL A 8 11.05 7.66 0.19
C VAL A 8 9.79 6.83 -0.06
N TRP A 9 8.61 7.37 0.28
CA TRP A 9 7.34 6.71 0.04
C TRP A 9 7.13 6.41 -1.45
N LEU A 10 7.41 7.38 -2.34
CA LEU A 10 7.37 7.19 -3.80
C LEU A 10 8.38 6.14 -4.27
N LEU A 11 9.60 6.16 -3.73
CA LEU A 11 10.64 5.19 -4.09
C LEU A 11 10.24 3.76 -3.69
N LEU A 12 9.68 3.58 -2.49
CA LEU A 12 9.18 2.28 -2.03
C LEU A 12 8.04 1.77 -2.92
N TRP A 13 7.10 2.63 -3.32
CA TRP A 13 6.08 2.26 -4.30
C TRP A 13 6.67 1.94 -5.67
N GLY A 14 7.71 2.66 -6.10
CA GLY A 14 8.47 2.35 -7.31
C GLY A 14 9.10 0.95 -7.26
N VAL A 15 9.64 0.55 -6.11
CA VAL A 15 10.16 -0.81 -5.88
C VAL A 15 9.04 -1.85 -5.96
N VAL A 16 7.86 -1.59 -5.39
CA VAL A 16 6.70 -2.50 -5.51
C VAL A 16 6.25 -2.63 -6.97
N GLY A 17 6.19 -1.51 -7.71
CA GLY A 17 5.87 -1.51 -9.14
C GLY A 17 6.89 -2.29 -9.98
N ALA A 18 8.18 -2.06 -9.74
CA ALA A 18 9.25 -2.82 -10.39
C ALA A 18 9.17 -4.32 -10.04
N SER A 19 8.88 -4.65 -8.79
CA SER A 19 8.69 -6.03 -8.33
C SER A 19 7.59 -6.74 -9.12
N LEU A 20 6.43 -6.10 -9.31
CA LEU A 20 5.34 -6.64 -10.13
C LEU A 20 5.75 -6.92 -11.57
N VAL A 21 6.48 -5.98 -12.19
CA VAL A 21 6.99 -6.14 -13.55
C VAL A 21 7.98 -7.30 -13.61
N ILE A 22 8.95 -7.37 -12.70
CA ILE A 22 9.96 -8.42 -12.68
C ILE A 22 9.30 -9.79 -12.48
N THR A 23 8.40 -9.92 -11.52
CA THR A 23 7.70 -11.18 -11.24
C THR A 23 6.90 -11.68 -12.45
N THR A 24 6.35 -10.79 -13.27
CA THR A 24 5.56 -11.17 -14.46
C THR A 24 6.41 -11.39 -15.73
N THR A 25 7.67 -10.96 -15.72
CA THR A 25 8.55 -10.99 -16.92
C THR A 25 9.79 -11.87 -16.76
N THR A 26 10.06 -12.37 -15.56
CA THR A 26 11.24 -13.18 -15.28
C THR A 26 10.86 -14.53 -14.67
N PRO A 27 11.66 -15.59 -14.87
CA PRO A 27 11.44 -16.87 -14.22
C PRO A 27 11.50 -16.76 -12.69
N ALA A 28 10.99 -17.80 -12.02
CA ALA A 28 11.01 -17.92 -10.56
C ALA A 28 12.43 -17.70 -10.00
N PRO A 29 12.55 -17.01 -8.85
CA PRO A 29 13.83 -16.57 -8.34
C PRO A 29 14.62 -17.77 -7.78
N THR A 30 15.87 -17.90 -8.22
CA THR A 30 16.80 -18.95 -7.73
C THR A 30 17.84 -18.39 -6.75
N THR A 31 17.82 -17.08 -6.50
CA THR A 31 18.78 -16.39 -5.61
C THR A 31 18.05 -15.59 -4.54
N ALA A 32 18.74 -15.29 -3.43
CA ALA A 32 18.19 -14.48 -2.34
C ALA A 32 17.80 -13.06 -2.79
N LEU A 33 18.59 -12.44 -3.67
CA LEU A 33 18.25 -11.14 -4.25
C LEU A 33 17.03 -11.24 -5.17
N GLY A 34 16.95 -12.30 -5.98
CA GLY A 34 15.76 -12.57 -6.79
C GLY A 34 14.50 -12.70 -5.93
N LEU A 35 14.58 -13.43 -4.81
CA LEU A 35 13.48 -13.56 -3.87
C LEU A 35 13.09 -12.19 -3.31
N LEU A 36 14.05 -11.39 -2.83
CA LEU A 36 13.77 -10.07 -2.27
C LEU A 36 13.03 -9.16 -3.27
N PHE A 37 13.48 -9.09 -4.52
CA PHE A 37 12.90 -8.20 -5.52
C PHE A 37 11.59 -8.73 -6.13
N GLN A 38 11.35 -10.04 -6.15
CA GLN A 38 10.12 -10.61 -6.68
C GLN A 38 9.03 -10.80 -5.62
N SER A 39 9.38 -10.85 -4.33
CA SER A 39 8.43 -11.18 -3.26
C SER A 39 7.18 -10.29 -3.22
N PRO A 40 7.27 -8.94 -3.29
CA PRO A 40 6.07 -8.10 -3.33
C PRO A 40 5.14 -8.42 -4.52
N GLY A 41 5.71 -8.62 -5.71
CA GLY A 41 4.97 -8.99 -6.91
C GLY A 41 4.36 -10.39 -6.82
N GLN A 42 5.08 -11.36 -6.26
CA GLN A 42 4.57 -12.72 -6.05
C GLN A 42 3.41 -12.72 -5.06
N PHE A 43 3.57 -12.04 -3.93
CA PHE A 43 2.51 -11.86 -2.94
C PHE A 43 1.26 -11.23 -3.57
N TYR A 44 1.42 -10.22 -4.43
CA TYR A 44 0.31 -9.62 -5.15
C TYR A 44 -0.43 -10.63 -6.04
N LEU A 45 0.31 -11.33 -6.91
CA LEU A 45 -0.28 -12.26 -7.87
C LEU A 45 -0.97 -13.43 -7.16
N GLU A 46 -0.29 -14.06 -6.22
CA GLU A 46 -0.84 -15.19 -5.46
C GLU A 46 -2.04 -14.76 -4.64
N GLY A 47 -1.94 -13.63 -3.91
CA GLY A 47 -3.05 -13.10 -3.13
C GLY A 47 -4.29 -12.82 -3.97
N VAL A 48 -4.14 -12.17 -5.13
CA VAL A 48 -5.27 -11.88 -6.03
C VAL A 48 -5.87 -13.16 -6.59
N LEU A 49 -5.04 -14.11 -7.00
CA LEU A 49 -5.51 -15.41 -7.51
C LEU A 49 -6.28 -16.19 -6.45
N THR A 50 -5.76 -16.25 -5.23
CA THR A 50 -6.43 -16.92 -4.11
C THR A 50 -7.78 -16.29 -3.78
N LEU A 51 -7.88 -14.96 -3.73
CA LEU A 51 -9.15 -14.27 -3.48
C LEU A 51 -10.16 -14.52 -4.60
N ARG A 52 -9.72 -14.52 -5.86
CA ARG A 52 -10.60 -14.85 -7.00
C ARG A 52 -11.08 -16.30 -6.95
N GLN A 53 -10.20 -17.25 -6.61
CA GLN A 53 -10.58 -18.65 -6.42
C GLN A 53 -11.59 -18.80 -5.29
N PHE A 54 -11.39 -18.10 -4.16
CA PHE A 54 -12.36 -18.07 -3.08
C PHE A 54 -13.72 -17.58 -3.58
N ALA A 55 -13.77 -16.45 -4.30
CA ALA A 55 -15.03 -15.90 -4.81
C ALA A 55 -15.81 -16.89 -5.68
N LEU A 56 -15.12 -17.69 -6.51
CA LEU A 56 -15.71 -18.74 -7.35
C LEU A 56 -16.24 -19.94 -6.57
N LEU A 57 -15.69 -20.21 -5.38
CA LEU A 57 -16.08 -21.33 -4.52
C LEU A 57 -17.18 -20.96 -3.53
N THR A 58 -17.46 -19.66 -3.35
CA THR A 58 -18.55 -19.21 -2.48
C THR A 58 -19.92 -19.31 -3.15
N THR A 59 -20.98 -19.33 -2.35
CA THR A 59 -22.36 -19.20 -2.83
C THR A 59 -22.78 -17.75 -3.07
N ILE A 60 -21.90 -16.78 -2.81
CA ILE A 60 -22.14 -15.34 -2.97
C ILE A 60 -21.83 -14.96 -4.43
N PRO A 61 -22.67 -14.14 -5.10
CA PRO A 61 -22.35 -13.68 -6.45
C PRO A 61 -20.99 -12.94 -6.47
N ALA A 62 -20.13 -13.27 -7.45
CA ALA A 62 -18.75 -12.77 -7.51
C ALA A 62 -18.62 -11.25 -7.35
N ARG A 63 -19.52 -10.46 -7.97
CA ARG A 63 -19.56 -9.00 -7.85
C ARG A 63 -19.70 -8.52 -6.39
N TRP A 64 -20.47 -9.22 -5.57
CA TRP A 64 -20.70 -8.83 -4.17
C TRP A 64 -19.51 -9.23 -3.30
N THR A 65 -18.89 -10.37 -3.60
CA THR A 65 -17.64 -10.77 -2.95
C THR A 65 -16.53 -9.75 -3.26
N ASP A 66 -16.45 -9.27 -4.50
CA ASP A 66 -15.47 -8.26 -4.90
C ASP A 66 -15.71 -6.89 -4.25
N VAL A 67 -16.96 -6.42 -4.22
CA VAL A 67 -17.33 -5.23 -3.42
C VAL A 67 -16.94 -5.41 -1.95
N GLY A 68 -17.15 -6.60 -1.39
CA GLY A 68 -16.72 -6.93 -0.03
C GLY A 68 -15.21 -6.77 0.16
N TYR A 69 -14.39 -7.24 -0.78
CA TYR A 69 -12.94 -7.02 -0.75
C TYR A 69 -12.57 -5.54 -0.81
N ALA A 70 -13.24 -4.77 -1.68
CA ALA A 70 -13.00 -3.33 -1.78
C ALA A 70 -13.31 -2.59 -0.47
N VAL A 71 -14.42 -2.95 0.20
CA VAL A 71 -14.78 -2.41 1.52
C VAL A 71 -13.75 -2.81 2.57
N VAL A 72 -13.32 -4.08 2.61
CA VAL A 72 -12.33 -4.54 3.58
C VAL A 72 -10.98 -3.84 3.37
N ALA A 73 -10.62 -3.49 2.13
CA ALA A 73 -9.39 -2.79 1.80
C ALA A 73 -9.29 -1.39 2.43
N THR A 74 -10.39 -0.79 2.88
CA THR A 74 -10.33 0.53 3.54
C THR A 74 -9.56 0.47 4.86
N ILE A 75 -9.60 -0.65 5.58
CA ILE A 75 -8.90 -0.82 6.86
C ILE A 75 -7.37 -0.67 6.68
N PRO A 76 -6.70 -1.50 5.86
CA PRO A 76 -5.27 -1.35 5.63
C PRO A 76 -4.89 -0.02 4.95
N LEU A 77 -5.74 0.55 4.08
CA LEU A 77 -5.50 1.89 3.53
C LEU A 77 -5.48 2.98 4.61
N MET A 78 -6.43 2.96 5.54
CA MET A 78 -6.46 3.91 6.65
C MET A 78 -5.22 3.79 7.53
N ILE A 79 -4.76 2.56 7.80
CA ILE A 79 -3.52 2.32 8.54
C ILE A 79 -2.32 2.85 7.74
N HIS A 80 -2.23 2.57 6.43
CA HIS A 80 -1.15 3.06 5.57
C HIS A 80 -1.03 4.58 5.62
N PHE A 81 -2.11 5.32 5.38
CA PHE A 81 -2.09 6.78 5.40
C PHE A 81 -1.76 7.32 6.80
N SER A 82 -2.18 6.64 7.86
CA SER A 82 -1.81 7.00 9.23
C SER A 82 -0.31 6.85 9.47
N LEU A 83 0.30 5.75 9.01
CA LEU A 83 1.74 5.51 9.15
C LEU A 83 2.55 6.57 8.39
N VAL A 84 2.15 6.89 7.16
CA VAL A 84 2.83 7.89 6.32
C VAL A 84 2.67 9.30 6.91
N GLY A 85 1.50 9.63 7.47
CA GLY A 85 1.26 10.93 8.09
C GLY A 85 2.10 11.10 9.35
N LEU A 86 2.20 10.03 10.16
CA LEU A 86 3.04 10.04 11.34
C LEU A 86 4.52 10.18 10.96
N ALA A 87 4.94 9.53 9.86
CA ALA A 87 6.29 9.66 9.33
C ALA A 87 6.59 11.10 8.90
N ALA A 88 5.64 11.79 8.26
CA ALA A 88 5.79 13.18 7.89
C ALA A 88 5.99 14.07 9.13
N ASP A 89 5.12 13.95 10.14
CA ASP A 89 5.17 14.74 11.37
C ASP A 89 6.48 14.59 12.13
N LEU A 90 6.98 13.35 12.27
CA LEU A 90 8.25 13.07 12.96
C LEU A 90 9.43 13.82 12.35
N THR A 91 9.38 14.11 11.05
CA THR A 91 10.46 14.80 10.33
C THR A 91 10.23 16.31 10.20
N VAL A 92 9.02 16.80 10.52
CA VAL A 92 8.64 18.22 10.50
C VAL A 92 8.86 18.91 11.85
N ALA A 93 8.99 18.16 12.96
CA ALA A 93 9.20 18.66 14.33
C ALA A 93 10.46 19.57 14.56
N ARG A 94 11.15 20.01 13.50
CA ARG A 94 12.20 21.03 13.51
C ARG A 94 11.82 22.37 12.87
N SER A 95 10.64 22.49 12.27
CA SER A 95 10.11 23.76 11.75
C SER A 95 8.68 23.94 12.26
N SER A 96 8.44 25.04 12.97
CA SER A 96 7.29 25.31 13.84
C SER A 96 5.92 25.53 13.15
N ASP A 97 5.72 25.13 11.89
CA ASP A 97 4.47 25.37 11.17
C ASP A 97 3.95 24.09 10.50
N GLY A 98 2.86 23.49 11.02
CA GLY A 98 2.05 22.56 10.22
C GLY A 98 1.21 21.53 10.99
N PRO A 99 -0.10 21.38 10.67
CA PRO A 99 -0.96 20.31 11.19
C PRO A 99 -0.80 19.01 10.35
N GLY A 100 0.41 18.45 10.27
CA GLY A 100 0.79 17.52 9.21
C GLY A 100 0.05 16.17 9.15
N PHE A 101 -0.09 15.43 10.25
CA PHE A 101 -0.71 14.09 10.24
C PHE A 101 -2.21 14.14 9.95
N VAL A 102 -2.94 14.97 10.72
CA VAL A 102 -4.40 15.07 10.61
C VAL A 102 -4.78 15.62 9.25
N GLU A 103 -4.09 16.68 8.80
CA GLU A 103 -4.34 17.25 7.48
C GLU A 103 -4.05 16.23 6.37
N MET A 104 -2.93 15.50 6.42
CA MET A 104 -2.61 14.53 5.37
C MET A 104 -3.62 13.38 5.29
N ILE A 105 -4.10 12.85 6.42
CA ILE A 105 -5.14 11.81 6.43
C ILE A 105 -6.44 12.34 5.83
N PHE A 106 -6.92 13.50 6.29
CA PHE A 106 -8.24 13.99 5.90
C PHE A 106 -8.26 14.63 4.50
N VAL A 107 -7.19 15.33 4.10
CA VAL A 107 -7.11 16.04 2.81
C VAL A 107 -6.67 15.12 1.68
N VAL A 108 -5.79 14.14 1.94
CA VAL A 108 -5.23 13.26 0.91
C VAL A 108 -5.68 11.82 1.08
N GLY A 109 -5.53 11.25 2.28
CA GLY A 109 -5.81 9.84 2.54
C GLY A 109 -7.27 9.45 2.32
N VAL A 110 -8.21 10.19 2.90
CA VAL A 110 -9.65 9.92 2.81
C VAL A 110 -10.16 10.02 1.36
N PRO A 111 -9.89 11.10 0.60
CA PRO A 111 -10.29 11.16 -0.80
C PRO A 111 -9.71 10.03 -1.65
N LEU A 112 -8.43 9.70 -1.48
CA LEU A 112 -7.81 8.59 -2.22
C LEU A 112 -8.42 7.24 -1.85
N ALA A 113 -8.70 7.00 -0.56
CA ALA A 113 -9.33 5.76 -0.12
C ALA A 113 -10.75 5.63 -0.68
N LEU A 114 -11.53 6.71 -0.71
CA LEU A 114 -12.87 6.74 -1.31
C LEU A 114 -12.81 6.51 -2.83
N LEU A 115 -11.91 7.22 -3.53
CA LEU A 115 -11.72 7.03 -4.98
C LEU A 115 -11.29 5.60 -5.30
N ALA A 116 -10.38 5.03 -4.52
CA ALA A 116 -9.94 3.65 -4.68
C ALA A 116 -11.09 2.67 -4.44
N LEU A 117 -11.88 2.87 -3.37
CA LEU A 117 -13.06 2.06 -3.07
C LEU A 117 -14.07 2.09 -4.22
N PHE A 118 -14.49 3.28 -4.66
CA PHE A 118 -15.48 3.41 -5.73
C PHE A 118 -14.93 2.92 -7.07
N GLY A 119 -13.67 3.21 -7.38
CA GLY A 119 -13.00 2.71 -8.58
C GLY A 119 -12.91 1.19 -8.61
N ALA A 120 -12.54 0.57 -7.49
CA ALA A 120 -12.48 -0.89 -7.38
C ALA A 120 -13.86 -1.53 -7.48
N ALA A 121 -14.88 -0.96 -6.84
CA ALA A 121 -16.25 -1.45 -6.95
C ALA A 121 -16.82 -1.31 -8.37
N ALA A 122 -16.53 -0.20 -9.06
CA ALA A 122 -17.02 0.05 -10.41
C ALA A 122 -16.33 -0.81 -11.48
N LEU A 123 -15.07 -1.21 -11.25
CA LEU A 123 -14.25 -1.96 -12.20
C LEU A 123 -14.08 -3.44 -11.83
N GLU A 124 -14.74 -3.91 -10.78
CA GLU A 124 -14.59 -5.28 -10.24
C GLU A 124 -13.11 -5.62 -9.91
N LEU A 125 -12.43 -4.69 -9.23
CA LEU A 125 -11.01 -4.78 -8.83
C LEU A 125 -10.82 -4.87 -7.31
N GLY A 126 -11.84 -5.24 -6.54
CA GLY A 126 -11.81 -5.31 -5.09
C GLY A 126 -10.74 -6.25 -4.54
N ALA A 127 -10.54 -7.42 -5.14
CA ALA A 127 -9.46 -8.34 -4.76
C ALA A 127 -8.07 -7.68 -4.93
N GLN A 128 -7.86 -6.99 -6.04
CA GLN A 128 -6.61 -6.28 -6.34
C GLN A 128 -6.39 -5.14 -5.34
N LEU A 129 -7.45 -4.36 -5.06
CA LEU A 129 -7.38 -3.28 -4.09
C LEU A 129 -7.03 -3.79 -2.70
N LEU A 130 -7.64 -4.89 -2.26
CA LEU A 130 -7.35 -5.50 -0.96
C LEU A 130 -5.89 -5.93 -0.87
N VAL A 131 -5.37 -6.64 -1.86
CA VAL A 131 -3.98 -7.12 -1.82
C VAL A 131 -2.98 -5.97 -1.90
N VAL A 132 -3.22 -4.97 -2.75
CA VAL A 132 -2.38 -3.76 -2.83
C VAL A 132 -2.43 -2.98 -1.51
N SER A 133 -3.58 -2.89 -0.86
CA SER A 133 -3.70 -2.21 0.43
C SER A 133 -2.92 -2.91 1.55
N ILE A 134 -2.83 -4.25 1.52
CA ILE A 134 -1.99 -5.01 2.45
C ILE A 134 -0.50 -4.74 2.16
N LEU A 135 -0.09 -4.71 0.89
CA LEU A 135 1.28 -4.30 0.51
C LEU A 135 1.58 -2.86 0.95
N ALA A 136 0.60 -1.98 0.87
CA ALA A 136 0.73 -0.60 1.32
C ALA A 136 1.13 -0.52 2.80
N LEU A 137 0.67 -1.45 3.66
CA LEU A 137 1.11 -1.48 5.06
C LEU A 137 2.63 -1.60 5.18
N GLY A 138 3.25 -2.50 4.42
CA GLY A 138 4.71 -2.66 4.38
C GLY A 138 5.41 -1.36 3.97
N VAL A 139 4.89 -0.70 2.93
CA VAL A 139 5.40 0.61 2.49
C VAL A 139 5.27 1.66 3.59
N GLY A 140 4.12 1.72 4.27
CA GLY A 140 3.86 2.64 5.37
C GLY A 140 4.81 2.42 6.56
N PHE A 141 5.01 1.16 6.97
CA PHE A 141 5.93 0.81 8.05
C PHE A 141 7.38 1.16 7.71
N LEU A 142 7.85 0.84 6.50
CA LEU A 142 9.21 1.18 6.06
C LEU A 142 9.42 2.69 5.99
N THR A 143 8.42 3.44 5.50
CA THR A 143 8.44 4.90 5.48
C THR A 143 8.58 5.46 6.90
N LEU A 144 7.77 4.98 7.85
CA LEU A 144 7.84 5.39 9.25
C LEU A 144 9.16 5.00 9.92
N PHE A 145 9.65 3.79 9.65
CA PHE A 145 10.92 3.30 10.19
C PHE A 145 12.10 4.19 9.75
N LEU A 146 12.17 4.52 8.45
CA LEU A 146 13.19 5.40 7.92
C LEU A 146 13.07 6.82 8.48
N ALA A 147 11.86 7.36 8.57
CA ALA A 147 11.61 8.67 9.17
C ALA A 147 12.10 8.73 10.63
N LYS A 148 11.83 7.69 11.44
CA LYS A 148 12.34 7.57 12.80
C LYS A 148 13.87 7.48 12.86
N GLY A 149 14.47 6.68 11.98
CA GLY A 149 15.93 6.56 11.90
C GLY A 149 16.61 7.88 11.57
N LEU A 150 16.07 8.63 10.61
CA LEU A 150 16.57 9.95 10.24
C LEU A 150 16.41 10.97 11.38
N ALA A 151 15.24 11.00 12.03
CA ALA A 151 15.02 11.88 13.18
C ALA A 151 15.98 11.61 14.34
N ALA A 152 16.40 10.35 14.53
CA ALA A 152 17.39 9.96 15.54
C ALA A 152 18.83 10.37 15.17
N LEU A 153 19.13 10.51 13.87
CA LEU A 153 20.46 10.88 13.37
C LEU A 153 20.71 12.39 13.37
N GLY A 154 19.65 13.19 13.51
CA GLY A 154 19.74 14.63 13.71
C GLY A 154 19.41 15.41 12.46
#